data_AF-A0A127P9Y1-F1
#
_entry.id   AF-A0A127P9Y1-F1
#
_cell.length_a   1.000
_cell.length_b   1.000
_cell.length_c   1.000
_cell.angle_alpha   90.00
_cell.angle_beta   90.00
_cell.angle_gamma   90.00
#
_symmetry.space_group_name_H-M   'P 1'
#
loop_
_entity.id
_entity.type
_entity.pdbx_description
1 polymer ?
#
loop_
_entity_poly.entity_id
_entity_poly.type
_entity_poly.pdbx_seq_one_letter_code
_entity_poly.pdbx_strand_id
1 'polypeptide(L)'
;MDALPRSFQLCLCGALLLGCAAYGTAAPLRFDGVPFEAQTLLAERLDVAADGALVIDLGKQEPARIAPWPAALPRHLGAQYVTLRRTMHPAGAIQSLDLRAPRAKTPWLRMTANGPFHRELLPGFLLERDAGGGIRVDGPAAAQPVELDKPVRLRDRAGHCWQFVLLDARIPQATPGIAQETEPRADWYLRGDLGCRKR
;
A
#
# COMPACT_ATOMS: atom_id res chain seq x y z
N MET A 1 -41.24 27.44 61.88
CA MET A 1 -40.67 28.79 61.96
C MET A 1 -39.19 28.58 62.24
N ASP A 2 -38.22 28.86 61.38
CA ASP A 2 -38.14 29.71 60.18
C ASP A 2 -36.98 29.14 59.31
N ALA A 3 -37.21 28.89 58.03
CA ALA A 3 -36.85 29.72 56.87
C ALA A 3 -35.40 29.51 56.35
N LEU A 4 -35.35 28.96 55.13
CA LEU A 4 -34.20 28.90 54.20
C LEU A 4 -33.70 30.31 53.83
N PRO A 5 -32.45 30.45 53.34
CA PRO A 5 -32.24 30.58 51.89
C PRO A 5 -31.01 29.75 51.43
N ARG A 6 -31.06 28.94 50.37
CA ARG A 6 -31.18 29.19 48.92
C ARG A 6 -29.95 29.89 48.30
N SER A 7 -29.36 29.17 47.32
CA SER A 7 -28.59 29.65 46.16
C SER A 7 -27.06 29.53 46.24
N PHE A 8 -26.50 28.46 45.66
CA PHE A 8 -25.26 28.52 44.88
C PHE A 8 -25.31 27.44 43.79
N GLN A 9 -25.86 27.82 42.64
CA GLN A 9 -25.59 27.19 41.34
C GLN A 9 -24.27 27.76 40.85
N LEU A 10 -23.33 26.92 40.39
CA LEU A 10 -22.66 27.05 39.09
C LEU A 10 -21.51 26.04 38.93
N CYS A 11 -21.57 25.33 37.81
CA CYS A 11 -20.48 24.90 36.94
C CYS A 11 -19.28 24.18 37.57
N LEU A 12 -19.23 22.85 37.39
CA LEU A 12 -17.97 22.24 37.01
C LEU A 12 -18.12 21.39 35.75
N CYS A 13 -17.28 21.79 34.79
CA CYS A 13 -17.20 21.41 33.41
C CYS A 13 -17.04 19.91 33.17
N GLY A 14 -17.59 19.47 32.04
CA GLY A 14 -17.50 18.11 31.54
C GLY A 14 -16.06 17.61 31.44
N ALA A 15 -15.88 16.36 31.86
CA ALA A 15 -14.65 15.62 31.65
C ALA A 15 -14.39 15.52 30.14
N LEU A 16 -13.25 16.10 29.74
CA LEU A 16 -12.66 15.93 28.42
C LEU A 16 -12.49 14.43 28.15
N LEU A 17 -13.27 13.91 27.19
CA LEU A 17 -12.93 12.71 26.46
C LEU A 17 -11.65 13.02 25.66
N LEU A 18 -10.49 12.70 26.25
CA LEU A 18 -9.24 12.54 25.51
C LEU A 18 -9.43 11.35 24.56
N GLY A 19 -10.01 11.63 23.40
CA GLY A 19 -9.93 10.75 22.25
C GLY A 19 -8.46 10.64 21.87
N CYS A 20 -7.82 9.54 22.24
CA CYS A 20 -6.58 9.10 21.62
C CYS A 20 -6.89 8.86 20.13
N ALA A 21 -6.83 9.92 19.33
CA ALA A 21 -6.58 9.79 17.91
C ALA A 21 -5.15 9.24 17.80
N ALA A 22 -5.02 7.91 17.88
CA ALA A 22 -3.83 7.24 17.43
C ALA A 22 -3.74 7.54 15.93
N TYR A 23 -2.97 8.57 15.59
CA TYR A 23 -2.45 8.74 14.24
C TYR A 23 -1.63 7.48 13.97
N GLY A 24 -2.27 6.49 13.34
CA GLY A 24 -1.61 5.31 12.86
C GLY A 24 -0.60 5.77 11.81
N THR A 25 0.67 5.85 12.20
CA THR A 25 1.76 5.88 11.24
C THR A 25 1.60 4.63 10.38
N ALA A 26 1.32 4.81 9.09
CA ALA A 26 1.15 3.71 8.16
C ALA A 26 2.39 2.80 8.27
N ALA A 27 2.18 1.55 8.67
CA ALA A 27 3.28 0.60 8.80
C ALA A 27 3.77 0.25 7.38
N PRO A 28 5.10 0.17 7.18
CA PRO A 28 5.66 -0.19 5.87
C PRO A 28 5.14 -1.57 5.47
N LEU A 29 5.00 -1.78 4.16
CA LEU A 29 4.51 -3.04 3.64
C LEU A 29 5.57 -4.12 3.83
N ARG A 30 5.17 -5.21 4.46
CA ARG A 30 6.04 -6.35 4.78
C ARG A 30 5.56 -7.60 4.09
N PHE A 31 6.53 -8.37 3.64
CA PHE A 31 6.37 -9.67 3.02
C PHE A 31 7.25 -10.67 3.78
N ASP A 32 6.63 -11.49 4.62
CA ASP A 32 7.31 -12.56 5.33
C ASP A 32 7.08 -13.89 4.58
N GLY A 33 8.03 -14.83 4.64
CA GLY A 33 7.90 -16.15 4.01
C GLY A 33 7.97 -16.20 2.48
N VAL A 34 8.32 -15.10 1.80
CA VAL A 34 8.41 -15.09 0.32
C VAL A 34 9.64 -15.85 -0.17
N PRO A 35 9.47 -16.81 -1.10
CA PRO A 35 10.57 -17.62 -1.64
C PRO A 35 11.53 -16.78 -2.51
N PHE A 36 12.79 -17.20 -2.58
CA PHE A 36 13.80 -16.59 -3.46
C PHE A 36 13.52 -16.86 -4.93
N GLU A 37 13.05 -18.06 -5.26
CA GLU A 37 12.55 -18.38 -6.59
C GLU A 37 11.10 -17.90 -6.71
N ALA A 38 10.76 -17.30 -7.85
CA ALA A 38 9.39 -16.85 -8.10
C ALA A 38 8.46 -18.07 -8.10
N GLN A 39 7.40 -18.02 -7.30
CA GLN A 39 6.41 -19.09 -7.22
C GLN A 39 5.07 -18.59 -7.72
N THR A 40 4.39 -19.44 -8.49
CA THR A 40 3.00 -19.25 -8.86
C THR A 40 2.20 -20.46 -8.43
N LEU A 41 1.13 -20.23 -7.68
CA LEU A 41 0.21 -21.27 -7.24
C LEU A 41 -1.24 -20.81 -7.41
N LEU A 42 -2.15 -21.77 -7.47
CA LEU A 42 -3.58 -21.53 -7.36
C LEU A 42 -3.97 -21.65 -5.89
N ALA A 43 -4.42 -20.55 -5.30
CA ALA A 43 -5.07 -20.56 -3.99
C ALA A 43 -6.59 -20.54 -4.22
N GLU A 44 -7.31 -21.58 -3.78
CA GLU A 44 -8.76 -21.71 -3.96
C GLU A 44 -9.56 -20.63 -3.20
N ARG A 45 -8.98 -20.14 -2.10
CA ARG A 45 -9.55 -19.08 -1.27
C ARG A 45 -8.42 -18.34 -0.56
N LEU A 46 -8.55 -17.01 -0.49
CA LEU A 46 -7.63 -16.16 0.26
C LEU A 46 -8.43 -15.21 1.14
N ASP A 47 -8.14 -15.25 2.44
CA ASP A 47 -8.76 -14.39 3.42
C ASP A 47 -7.70 -13.57 4.17
N VAL A 48 -8.04 -12.33 4.46
CA VAL A 48 -7.22 -11.46 5.32
C VAL A 48 -7.50 -11.84 6.77
N ALA A 49 -6.46 -12.28 7.48
CA ALA A 49 -6.50 -12.67 8.87
C ALA A 49 -6.94 -11.50 9.78
N ALA A 50 -7.29 -11.83 11.03
CA ALA A 50 -7.78 -10.86 12.01
C ALA A 50 -6.76 -9.75 12.31
N ASP A 51 -5.47 -10.06 12.22
CA ASP A 51 -4.35 -9.13 12.38
C ASP A 51 -4.11 -8.22 11.16
N GLY A 52 -4.92 -8.36 10.10
CA GLY A 52 -4.82 -7.55 8.89
C GLY A 52 -3.77 -8.05 7.90
N ALA A 53 -3.23 -9.27 8.04
CA ALA A 53 -2.34 -9.86 7.06
C ALA A 53 -3.11 -10.71 6.03
N LEU A 54 -2.72 -10.63 4.76
CA LEU A 54 -3.05 -11.68 3.80
C LEU A 54 -2.09 -12.85 4.01
N VAL A 55 -2.63 -14.03 4.31
CA VAL A 55 -1.85 -15.26 4.52
C VAL A 55 -2.04 -16.18 3.31
N ILE A 56 -0.94 -16.65 2.75
CA ILE A 56 -0.92 -17.51 1.57
C ILE A 56 -0.19 -18.80 1.95
N ASP A 57 -0.91 -19.91 1.88
CA ASP A 57 -0.33 -21.23 2.04
C ASP A 57 0.53 -21.59 0.82
N LEU A 58 1.80 -21.89 1.07
CA LEU A 58 2.78 -22.32 0.05
C LEU A 58 2.97 -23.85 0.03
N GLY A 59 2.11 -24.59 0.72
CA GLY A 59 2.13 -26.04 0.82
C GLY A 59 3.23 -26.53 1.77
N LYS A 60 4.40 -26.88 1.23
CA LYS A 60 5.51 -27.48 2.00
C LYS A 60 6.45 -26.45 2.63
N GLN A 61 6.17 -25.16 2.47
CA GLN A 61 6.97 -24.05 2.97
C GLN A 61 6.18 -23.27 4.01
N GLU A 62 6.89 -22.46 4.80
CA GLU A 62 6.24 -21.47 5.66
C GLU A 62 5.28 -20.60 4.85
N PRO A 63 4.09 -20.30 5.39
CA PRO A 63 3.11 -19.50 4.67
C PRO A 63 3.66 -18.09 4.46
N ALA A 64 3.44 -17.56 3.25
CA ALA A 64 3.75 -16.17 2.98
C ALA A 64 2.72 -15.26 3.67
N ARG A 65 3.19 -14.17 4.24
CA ARG A 65 2.36 -13.19 4.95
C ARG A 65 2.63 -11.80 4.40
N ILE A 66 1.58 -11.11 3.98
CA ILE A 66 1.65 -9.74 3.46
C ILE A 66 0.86 -8.81 4.37
N ALA A 67 1.53 -7.87 5.00
CA ALA A 67 0.93 -7.00 6.00
C ALA A 67 1.56 -5.59 6.00
N PRO A 68 0.80 -4.53 6.32
CA PRO A 68 -0.66 -4.55 6.48
C PRO A 68 -1.35 -4.73 5.12
N TRP A 69 -2.43 -5.50 5.09
CA TRP A 69 -3.29 -5.55 3.90
C TRP A 69 -4.07 -4.23 3.76
N PRO A 70 -3.95 -3.50 2.64
CA PRO A 70 -4.61 -2.22 2.48
C PRO A 70 -6.14 -2.31 2.68
N ALA A 71 -6.69 -1.48 3.55
CA ALA A 71 -8.12 -1.51 3.91
C ALA A 71 -9.07 -1.27 2.72
N ALA A 72 -8.58 -0.61 1.67
CA ALA A 72 -9.35 -0.38 0.44
C ALA A 72 -9.48 -1.64 -0.44
N LEU A 73 -8.72 -2.70 -0.19
CA LEU A 73 -8.76 -3.96 -0.93
C LEU A 73 -9.74 -4.95 -0.28
N PRO A 74 -10.33 -5.88 -1.06
CA PRO A 74 -11.22 -6.91 -0.51
C PRO A 74 -10.51 -7.75 0.55
N ARG A 75 -11.23 -8.11 1.61
CA ARG A 75 -10.74 -9.02 2.67
C ARG A 75 -10.97 -10.49 2.38
N HIS A 76 -11.92 -10.78 1.49
CA HIS A 76 -12.32 -12.13 1.11
C HIS A 76 -12.18 -12.23 -0.41
N LEU A 77 -11.31 -13.14 -0.85
CA LEU A 77 -11.02 -13.37 -2.25
C LEU A 77 -11.34 -14.85 -2.54
N GLY A 78 -12.11 -15.09 -3.59
CA GLY A 78 -12.25 -16.42 -4.17
C GLY A 78 -10.94 -16.87 -4.81
N ALA A 79 -10.99 -17.95 -5.59
CA ALA A 79 -9.80 -18.52 -6.20
C ALA A 79 -8.94 -17.48 -6.93
N GLN A 80 -7.63 -17.48 -6.66
CA GLN A 80 -6.63 -16.61 -7.30
C GLN A 80 -5.41 -17.43 -7.72
N TYR A 81 -4.89 -17.16 -8.91
CA TYR A 81 -3.47 -17.36 -9.14
C TYR A 81 -2.69 -16.30 -8.37
N VAL A 82 -1.82 -16.78 -7.49
CA VAL A 82 -0.93 -15.98 -6.67
C VAL A 82 0.47 -16.13 -7.24
N THR A 83 1.09 -15.03 -7.61
CA THR A 83 2.52 -15.01 -7.97
C THR A 83 3.29 -14.20 -6.95
N LEU A 84 4.23 -14.85 -6.27
CA LEU A 84 5.14 -14.25 -5.29
C LEU A 84 6.55 -14.23 -5.86
N ARG A 85 7.25 -13.12 -5.69
CA ARG A 85 8.64 -12.98 -6.13
C ARG A 85 9.44 -12.18 -5.12
N ARG A 86 10.67 -12.62 -4.89
CA ARG A 86 11.71 -11.86 -4.19
C ARG A 86 12.91 -11.70 -5.13
N THR A 87 13.39 -10.48 -5.31
CA THR A 87 14.58 -10.18 -6.12
C THR A 87 15.59 -9.46 -5.23
N MET A 88 16.82 -9.96 -5.19
CA MET A 88 17.88 -9.32 -4.42
C MET A 88 18.38 -8.07 -5.14
N HIS A 89 18.50 -6.97 -4.40
CA HIS A 89 19.05 -5.71 -4.85
C HIS A 89 20.03 -5.18 -3.77
N PRO A 90 21.10 -4.45 -4.13
CA PRO A 90 22.06 -3.90 -3.16
C PRO A 90 21.40 -3.14 -2.00
N ALA A 91 20.44 -2.26 -2.28
CA ALA A 91 19.63 -1.54 -1.29
C ALA A 91 18.49 -2.37 -0.62
N GLY A 92 18.64 -3.70 -0.53
CA GLY A 92 17.67 -4.60 0.08
C GLY A 92 16.77 -5.32 -0.91
N ALA A 93 16.17 -6.44 -0.50
CA ALA A 93 15.33 -7.25 -1.38
C ALA A 93 14.05 -6.51 -1.81
N ILE A 94 13.67 -6.68 -3.08
CA ILE A 94 12.39 -6.24 -3.63
C ILE A 94 11.44 -7.44 -3.58
N GLN A 95 10.25 -7.26 -3.01
CA GLN A 95 9.26 -8.33 -2.88
C GLN A 95 7.97 -7.90 -3.56
N SER A 96 7.34 -8.82 -4.30
CA SER A 96 6.09 -8.52 -5.00
C SER A 96 5.08 -9.65 -4.91
N LEU A 97 3.81 -9.24 -4.91
CA LEU A 97 2.64 -10.09 -5.04
C LEU A 97 1.82 -9.64 -6.25
N ASP A 98 1.52 -10.58 -7.13
CA ASP A 98 0.51 -10.40 -8.16
C ASP A 98 -0.66 -11.36 -7.88
N LEU A 99 -1.89 -10.83 -7.94
CA LEU A 99 -3.12 -11.63 -7.86
C LEU A 99 -3.88 -11.57 -9.19
N ARG A 100 -4.27 -12.74 -9.68
CA ARG A 100 -5.01 -12.90 -10.94
C ARG A 100 -6.15 -13.89 -10.75
N ALA A 101 -7.36 -13.51 -11.14
CA ALA A 101 -8.48 -14.45 -11.15
C ALA A 101 -8.21 -15.61 -12.16
N PRO A 102 -8.69 -16.84 -11.91
CA PRO A 102 -8.39 -18.02 -12.75
C PRO A 102 -8.66 -17.84 -14.24
N ARG A 103 -9.71 -17.07 -14.59
CA ARG A 103 -10.12 -16.79 -15.97
C ARG A 103 -9.53 -15.50 -16.56
N ALA A 104 -8.84 -14.69 -15.76
CA ALA A 104 -8.24 -13.44 -16.22
C ALA A 104 -6.88 -13.70 -16.89
N LYS A 105 -6.54 -12.93 -17.93
CA LYS A 105 -5.23 -13.02 -18.60
C LYS A 105 -4.15 -12.19 -17.89
N THR A 106 -4.56 -11.17 -17.15
CA THR A 106 -3.66 -10.21 -16.48
C THR A 106 -3.99 -10.14 -14.99
N PRO A 107 -3.01 -9.84 -14.13
CA PRO A 107 -3.26 -9.63 -12.72
C PRO A 107 -4.14 -8.40 -12.50
N TRP A 108 -5.13 -8.52 -11.62
CA TRP A 108 -5.97 -7.39 -11.22
C TRP A 108 -5.34 -6.61 -10.06
N LEU A 109 -4.43 -7.22 -9.29
CA LEU A 109 -3.65 -6.56 -8.25
C LEU A 109 -2.17 -6.87 -8.45
N ARG A 110 -1.35 -5.84 -8.33
CA ARG A 110 0.11 -5.93 -8.23
C ARG A 110 0.55 -5.11 -7.03
N MET A 111 1.39 -5.67 -6.19
CA MET A 111 1.83 -5.03 -4.97
C MET A 111 3.32 -5.26 -4.80
N THR A 112 4.06 -4.22 -4.42
CA THR A 112 5.51 -4.26 -4.29
C THR A 112 5.92 -3.62 -2.97
N ALA A 113 6.75 -4.32 -2.21
CA ALA A 113 7.53 -3.75 -1.13
C ALA A 113 8.96 -3.50 -1.60
N ASN A 114 9.52 -2.40 -1.13
CA ASN A 114 10.89 -1.97 -1.38
C ASN A 114 11.20 -1.80 -2.88
N GLY A 115 10.22 -1.34 -3.66
CA GLY A 115 10.39 -1.07 -5.08
C GLY A 115 11.28 0.15 -5.32
N PRO A 116 12.09 0.16 -6.38
CA PRO A 116 12.85 1.34 -6.76
C PRO A 116 11.92 2.41 -7.36
N PHE A 117 12.39 3.65 -7.35
CA PHE A 117 11.87 4.69 -8.24
C PHE A 117 12.38 4.45 -9.67
N HIS A 118 11.89 5.22 -10.64
CA HIS A 118 12.04 4.94 -12.07
C HIS A 118 11.49 3.57 -12.48
N ARG A 119 10.44 3.11 -11.77
CA ARG A 119 9.80 1.82 -12.01
C ARG A 119 8.59 2.01 -12.91
N GLU A 120 8.52 1.24 -13.99
CA GLU A 120 7.32 1.16 -14.82
C GLU A 120 6.20 0.42 -14.08
N LEU A 121 5.09 1.13 -13.85
CA LEU A 121 3.87 0.64 -13.19
C LEU A 121 2.93 0.00 -14.21
N LEU A 122 2.78 0.66 -15.35
CA LEU A 122 2.02 0.29 -16.54
C LEU A 122 2.79 0.77 -17.76
N PRO A 123 2.58 0.22 -18.96
CA PRO A 123 3.21 0.72 -20.17
C PRO A 123 3.09 2.26 -20.32
N GLY A 124 4.22 2.96 -20.22
CA GLY A 124 4.31 4.43 -20.29
C GLY A 124 3.95 5.19 -19.02
N PHE A 125 3.79 4.52 -17.87
CA PHE A 125 3.62 5.13 -16.55
C PHE A 125 4.78 4.74 -15.63
N LEU A 126 5.55 5.72 -15.17
CA LEU A 126 6.72 5.56 -14.32
C LEU A 126 6.47 6.15 -12.93
N LEU A 127 6.86 5.44 -11.87
CA LEU A 127 6.94 6.02 -10.53
C LEU A 127 8.25 6.79 -10.40
N GLU A 128 8.16 8.10 -10.18
CA GLU A 128 9.30 9.01 -10.18
C GLU A 128 9.39 9.82 -8.89
N ARG A 129 10.60 10.32 -8.64
CA ARG A 129 10.89 11.29 -7.59
C ARG A 129 11.41 12.56 -8.27
N ASP A 130 10.84 13.71 -7.93
CA ASP A 130 11.32 14.99 -8.41
C ASP A 130 12.52 15.51 -7.61
N ALA A 131 13.17 16.56 -8.12
CA ALA A 131 14.34 17.17 -7.48
C ALA A 131 14.03 17.78 -6.09
N GLY A 132 12.78 18.16 -5.83
CA GLY A 132 12.30 18.64 -4.53
C GLY A 132 12.00 17.52 -3.54
N GLY A 133 12.12 16.26 -3.96
CA GLY A 133 11.80 15.09 -3.15
C GLY A 133 10.33 14.68 -3.18
N GLY A 134 9.50 15.35 -3.98
CA GLY A 134 8.13 14.96 -4.25
C GLY A 134 8.06 13.65 -5.04
N ILE A 135 7.00 12.89 -4.84
CA ILE A 135 6.74 11.64 -5.55
C ILE A 135 5.63 11.86 -6.56
N ARG A 136 5.79 11.32 -7.76
CA ARG A 136 4.81 11.46 -8.84
C ARG A 136 4.74 10.21 -9.69
N VAL A 137 3.62 10.05 -10.39
CA VAL A 137 3.52 9.12 -11.52
C VAL A 137 3.64 9.93 -12.81
N ASP A 138 4.72 9.72 -13.55
CA ASP A 138 4.90 10.28 -14.89
C ASP A 138 4.16 9.40 -15.88
N GLY A 139 3.17 9.96 -16.57
CA GLY A 139 2.34 9.24 -17.53
C GLY A 139 2.23 9.97 -18.87
N PRO A 140 1.59 9.35 -19.89
CA PRO A 140 1.56 9.88 -21.25
C PRO A 140 0.87 11.24 -21.41
N ALA A 141 -0.06 11.58 -20.50
CA ALA A 141 -0.83 12.82 -20.56
C ALA A 141 -0.20 13.93 -19.71
N ALA A 142 0.18 13.61 -18.47
CA ALA A 142 0.78 14.52 -17.51
C ALA A 142 1.38 13.72 -16.34
N ALA A 143 2.34 14.35 -15.66
CA ALA A 143 2.77 13.93 -14.34
C ALA A 143 1.66 14.17 -13.31
N GLN A 144 1.42 13.19 -12.42
CA GLN A 144 0.43 13.30 -11.35
C GLN A 144 1.15 13.20 -10.00
N PRO A 145 0.98 14.18 -9.09
CA PRO A 145 1.55 14.07 -7.75
C PRO A 145 0.94 12.89 -7.00
N VAL A 146 1.74 12.28 -6.15
CA VAL A 146 1.38 11.12 -5.35
C VAL A 146 1.54 11.48 -3.88
N GLU A 147 0.50 11.19 -3.09
CA GLU A 147 0.52 11.28 -1.64
C GLU A 147 0.34 9.88 -1.04
N LEU A 148 0.83 9.68 0.19
CA LEU A 148 0.66 8.44 0.93
C LEU A 148 -0.83 8.12 1.10
N ASP A 149 -1.19 6.86 0.84
CA ASP A 149 -2.52 6.29 0.90
C ASP A 149 -3.59 6.98 0.02
N LYS A 150 -3.19 7.92 -0.85
CA LYS A 150 -4.10 8.59 -1.78
C LYS A 150 -4.10 7.90 -3.14
N PRO A 151 -5.28 7.58 -3.70
CA PRO A 151 -5.36 6.91 -4.99
C PRO A 151 -5.09 7.85 -6.16
N VAL A 152 -4.17 7.45 -7.03
CA VAL A 152 -3.93 8.05 -8.35
C VAL A 152 -4.58 7.16 -9.40
N ARG A 153 -5.45 7.74 -10.23
CA ARG A 153 -6.15 6.99 -11.30
C ARG A 153 -5.34 7.05 -12.58
N LEU A 154 -5.04 5.89 -13.12
CA LEU A 154 -4.30 5.72 -14.37
C LEU A 154 -5.21 5.06 -15.40
N ARG A 155 -5.03 5.42 -16.67
CA ARG A 155 -5.74 4.78 -17.78
C ARG A 155 -4.70 4.25 -18.76
N ASP A 156 -4.70 2.95 -18.98
CA ASP A 156 -3.77 2.34 -19.94
C ASP A 156 -4.19 2.60 -21.39
N ARG A 157 -3.34 2.22 -22.34
CA ARG A 157 -3.60 2.40 -23.78
C ARG A 157 -4.80 1.59 -24.29
N ALA A 158 -5.15 0.49 -23.62
CA ALA A 158 -6.35 -0.29 -23.93
C ALA A 158 -7.62 0.33 -23.33
N GLY A 159 -7.50 1.44 -22.60
CA GLY A 159 -8.59 2.15 -21.99
C GLY A 159 -9.04 1.59 -20.64
N HIS A 160 -8.36 0.56 -20.10
CA HIS A 160 -8.64 0.03 -18.78
C HIS A 160 -8.18 1.01 -17.71
N CYS A 161 -8.98 1.11 -16.65
CA CYS A 161 -8.69 1.97 -15.52
C CYS A 161 -7.99 1.18 -14.41
N TRP A 162 -6.95 1.83 -13.89
CA TRP A 162 -6.13 1.35 -12.79
C TRP A 162 -6.10 2.40 -11.68
N GLN A 163 -5.88 1.96 -10.46
CA GLN A 163 -5.59 2.81 -9.32
C GLN A 163 -4.25 2.41 -8.74
N PHE A 164 -3.34 3.38 -8.72
CA PHE A 164 -2.08 3.31 -8.01
C PHE A 164 -2.26 3.92 -6.62
N VAL A 165 -1.65 3.32 -5.60
CA VAL A 165 -1.56 3.87 -4.26
C VAL A 165 -0.15 3.65 -3.74
N LEU A 166 0.46 4.72 -3.26
CA LEU A 166 1.72 4.69 -2.51
C LEU A 166 1.40 4.43 -1.04
N LEU A 167 2.03 3.43 -0.45
CA LEU A 167 1.82 3.02 0.94
C LEU A 167 2.92 3.56 1.86
N ASP A 168 4.16 3.53 1.39
CA ASP A 168 5.32 4.07 2.10
C ASP A 168 6.37 4.56 1.10
N ALA A 169 7.19 5.52 1.52
CA ALA A 169 8.33 5.98 0.76
C ALA A 169 9.51 6.30 1.69
N ARG A 170 10.60 5.57 1.48
CA ARG A 170 11.86 5.74 2.21
C ARG A 170 12.80 6.55 1.33
N ILE A 171 12.85 7.85 1.61
CA ILE A 171 13.73 8.79 0.93
C ILE A 171 14.88 9.13 1.88
N PRO A 172 16.10 8.59 1.66
CA PRO A 172 17.22 8.94 2.48
C PRO A 172 17.54 10.44 2.36
N GLN A 173 17.79 11.08 3.49
CA GLN A 173 18.15 12.50 3.51
C GLN A 173 19.57 12.68 3.01
N ALA A 174 19.77 13.61 2.07
CA ALA A 174 21.11 13.98 1.65
C ALA A 174 21.80 14.71 2.81
N THR A 175 22.92 14.15 3.30
CA THR A 175 23.77 14.83 4.27
C THR A 175 24.94 15.47 3.52
N PRO A 176 25.10 16.80 3.57
CA PRO A 176 26.20 17.47 2.88
C PRO A 176 27.56 16.88 3.28
N GLY A 177 28.39 16.57 2.28
CA GLY A 177 29.72 16.00 2.48
C GLY A 177 29.78 14.48 2.72
N ILE A 178 28.64 13.78 2.73
CA ILE A 178 28.59 12.32 2.84
C ILE A 178 28.02 11.74 1.54
N ALA A 179 28.75 10.81 0.93
CA ALA A 179 28.26 10.06 -0.21
C ALA A 179 27.02 9.25 0.20
N GLN A 180 25.94 9.40 -0.56
CA GLN A 180 24.67 8.76 -0.23
C GLN A 180 24.68 7.30 -0.71
N GLU A 181 24.84 6.36 0.22
CA GLU A 181 24.88 4.91 -0.10
C GLU A 181 23.50 4.26 -0.19
N THR A 182 22.46 4.93 0.29
CA THR A 182 21.09 4.39 0.33
C THR A 182 20.27 4.95 -0.82
N GLU A 183 19.64 4.06 -1.59
CA GLU A 183 18.75 4.44 -2.69
C GLU A 183 17.31 4.68 -2.20
N PRO A 184 16.57 5.66 -2.74
CA PRO A 184 15.15 5.85 -2.43
C PRO A 184 14.31 4.61 -2.77
N ARG A 185 13.34 4.27 -1.91
CA ARG A 185 12.48 3.08 -2.05
C ARG A 185 11.02 3.39 -1.76
N ALA A 186 10.11 2.62 -2.35
CA ALA A 186 8.68 2.79 -2.17
C ALA A 186 7.95 1.46 -2.03
N ASP A 187 6.90 1.47 -1.20
CA ASP A 187 5.93 0.40 -1.09
C ASP A 187 4.64 0.88 -1.75
N TRP A 188 4.04 0.06 -2.61
CA TRP A 188 2.88 0.48 -3.38
C TRP A 188 2.04 -0.71 -3.84
N TYR A 189 0.80 -0.42 -4.21
CA TYR A 189 -0.02 -1.34 -4.98
C TYR A 189 -0.69 -0.65 -6.17
N LEU A 190 -0.97 -1.45 -7.19
CA LEU A 190 -1.68 -1.09 -8.39
C LEU A 190 -2.82 -2.08 -8.58
N ARG A 191 -4.06 -1.58 -8.65
CA ARG A 191 -5.24 -2.43 -8.88
C ARG A 191 -6.02 -2.00 -10.12
N GLY A 192 -6.41 -2.97 -10.93
CA GLY A 192 -7.21 -2.80 -12.14
C GLY A 192 -8.70 -2.95 -11.87
N ASP A 193 -9.46 -2.97 -12.97
CA ASP A 193 -10.91 -3.22 -13.01
C ASP A 193 -11.75 -2.22 -12.20
N LEU A 194 -11.32 -0.97 -12.18
CA LEU A 194 -12.10 0.12 -11.63
C LEU A 194 -12.90 0.76 -12.76
N GLY A 195 -14.22 0.84 -12.62
CA GLY A 195 -15.04 1.56 -13.60
C GLY A 195 -14.52 3.00 -13.80
N CYS A 196 -14.19 3.36 -15.04
CA CYS A 196 -13.82 4.72 -15.36
C CYS A 196 -15.08 5.61 -15.27
N ARG A 197 -15.20 6.48 -14.26
CA ARG A 197 -16.13 7.62 -14.39
C ARG A 197 -15.49 8.64 -15.33
N LYS A 198 -16.23 9.06 -16.36
CA LYS A 198 -15.84 10.21 -17.19
C LYS A 198 -15.66 11.41 -16.25
N ARG A 199 -14.50 12.08 -16.31
CA ARG A 199 -14.39 13.46 -15.83
C ARG A 199 -15.00 14.36 -16.90
#